data_AF-A0A920J3N8-F1
#
_entry.id   AF-A0A920J3N8-F1
#
_cell.length_a   1.000
_cell.length_b   1.000
_cell.length_c   1.000
_cell.angle_alpha   90.00
_cell.angle_beta   90.00
_cell.angle_gamma   90.00
#
_symmetry.space_group_name_H-M   'P 1'
#
loop_
_entity.id
_entity.type
_entity.pdbx_description
1 polymer ?
#
loop_
_entity_poly.entity_id
_entity_poly.type
_entity_poly.pdbx_seq_one_letter_code
_entity_poly.pdbx_strand_id
1 'polypeptide(L)' 'MDRTSLILDIFATRASSHIGKLQVELAQLVHLSTRLVRGWSHLERQKGGIGLRGPGETQLETDRRLIGQRIKRSKKS' A
#
# COMPACT_ATOMS: atom_id res chain seq x y z
N MET A 1 -9.37 -8.44 11.94
CA MET A 1 -10.11 -7.95 10.76
C MET A 1 -10.56 -6.53 11.06
N ASP A 2 -10.07 -5.54 10.32
CA ASP A 2 -10.41 -4.13 10.58
C ASP A 2 -11.73 -3.75 9.90
N ARG A 3 -12.51 -2.86 10.52
CA ARG A 3 -13.83 -2.39 10.03
C ARG A 3 -13.80 -1.97 8.56
N THR A 4 -12.74 -1.30 8.11
CA THR A 4 -12.57 -0.85 6.73
C THR A 4 -12.45 -2.03 5.76
N SER A 5 -11.74 -3.10 6.12
CA SER A 5 -11.60 -4.29 5.28
C SER A 5 -12.95 -4.98 5.08
N LEU A 6 -13.75 -5.09 6.15
CA LEU A 6 -15.11 -5.64 6.07
C LEU A 6 -16.03 -4.81 5.16
N ILE A 7 -15.96 -3.47 5.24
CA ILE A 7 -16.75 -2.58 4.38
C ILE A 7 -16.37 -2.76 2.91
N LEU A 8 -15.08 -2.90 2.61
CA LEU A 8 -14.61 -3.10 1.24
C LEU A 8 -15.04 -4.46 0.68
N ASP A 9 -15.06 -5.52 1.50
CA ASP A 9 -15.58 -6.83 1.07
C ASP A 9 -17.09 -6.80 0.78
N ILE A 10 -17.86 -6.06 1.58
CA ILE A 10 -19.28 -5.84 1.32
C ILE A 10 -19.47 -5.08 0.00
N PHE A 11 -18.65 -4.06 -0.28
CA PHE A 11 -18.71 -3.35 -1.56
C PHE A 11 -18.26 -4.21 -2.73
N ALA A 12 -17.24 -5.06 -2.57
CA ALA A 12 -16.79 -5.98 -3.62
C ALA A 12 -17.90 -6.97 -3.99
N THR A 13 -18.63 -7.46 -2.98
CA THR A 13 -19.76 -8.37 -3.17
C THR A 13 -20.95 -7.69 -3.87
N ARG A 14 -21.13 -6.37 -3.69
CA ARG A 14 -22.26 -5.61 -4.26
C ARG A 14 -21.95 -4.92 -5.58
N ALA A 15 -20.68 -4.75 -5.94
CA ALA A 15 -20.28 -4.06 -7.16
C ALA A 15 -20.57 -4.93 -8.40
N SER A 16 -21.65 -4.63 -9.11
CA SER A 16 -22.02 -5.32 -10.36
C SER A 16 -21.42 -4.66 -11.61
N SER A 17 -21.32 -3.33 -11.62
CA SER A 17 -20.79 -2.57 -12.76
C SER A 17 -19.26 -2.62 -12.84
N HIS A 18 -18.73 -2.53 -14.06
CA HIS A 18 -17.28 -2.54 -14.29
C HIS A 18 -16.57 -1.39 -13.57
N ILE A 19 -17.14 -0.19 -13.62
CA ILE A 19 -16.63 1.00 -12.92
C ILE A 19 -16.67 0.81 -11.41
N GLY A 20 -17.75 0.22 -10.87
CA GLY A 20 -17.89 -0.05 -9.45
C GLY A 20 -16.83 -1.04 -8.95
N LYS A 21 -16.57 -2.12 -9.72
CA LYS A 21 -15.52 -3.10 -9.40
C LYS A 21 -14.14 -2.45 -9.37
N LEU A 22 -13.81 -1.62 -10.37
CA LEU A 22 -12.56 -0.85 -10.44
C LEU A 22 -12.38 0.07 -9.23
N GLN A 23 -13.43 0.77 -8.80
CA GLN A 23 -13.36 1.65 -7.64
C GLN A 23 -13.15 0.88 -6.33
N VAL A 24 -13.79 -0.28 -6.17
CA VAL A 24 -13.60 -1.12 -4.98
C VAL A 24 -12.18 -1.69 -4.95
N GLU A 25 -11.68 -2.17 -6.08
CA GLU A 25 -10.31 -2.68 -6.22
C GLU A 25 -9.28 -1.59 -5.88
N LEU A 26 -9.48 -0.37 -6.40
CA LEU A 26 -8.64 0.78 -6.06
C LEU A 26 -8.66 1.07 -4.54
N ALA A 27 -9.84 1.04 -3.92
CA ALA A 27 -9.98 1.29 -2.49
C ALA A 27 -9.31 0.19 -1.64
N GLN A 28 -9.38 -1.07 -2.06
CA GLN A 28 -8.65 -2.19 -1.45
C GLN A 28 -7.14 -1.99 -1.54
N LEU A 29 -6.61 -1.61 -2.72
CA LEU A 29 -5.19 -1.34 -2.91
C LEU A 29 -4.68 -0.17 -2.05
N VAL A 30 -5.43 0.93 -1.97
CA VAL A 30 -5.09 2.07 -1.11
C VAL A 30 -5.09 1.67 0.36
N HIS A 31 -6.12 0.94 0.80
CA HIS A 31 -6.20 0.47 2.18
C HIS A 31 -5.02 -0.43 2.56
N LEU A 32 -4.61 -1.34 1.67
CA LEU A 32 -3.43 -2.18 1.87
C LEU A 32 -2.13 -1.36 1.90
N SER A 33 -1.95 -0.42 0.98
CA SER A 33 -0.73 0.41 0.92
C SER A 33 -0.50 1.23 2.20
N THR A 34 -1.57 1.78 2.80
CA THR A 34 -1.46 2.57 4.04
C THR A 34 -1.09 1.72 5.25
N ARG A 35 -1.48 0.44 5.26
CA ARG A 35 -1.09 -0.51 6.31
C ARG A 35 0.34 -1.02 6.13
N LEU A 36 0.78 -1.25 4.89
CA LEU A 36 2.16 -1.63 4.59
C LEU A 36 3.16 -0.55 5.03
N VAL A 37 2.85 0.74 4.77
CA VAL A 37 3.69 1.87 5.21
C VAL A 37 3.82 1.94 6.74
N ARG A 38 2.80 1.52 7.51
CA ARG A 38 2.89 1.42 8.98
C ARG A 38 3.64 0.18 9.46
N GLY A 39 3.69 -0.89 8.67
CA GLY A 39 4.54 -2.05 8.96
C GLY A 39 6.03 -1.74 8.77
N TRP A 40 6.35 -0.84 7.84
CA TRP A 40 7.72 -0.40 7.55
C TRP A 40 8.40 0.35 8.68
N SER A 41 7.69 1.19 9.43
CA SER A 41 8.26 1.87 10.61
C SER A 41 8.66 0.89 11.73
N HIS A 42 8.03 -0.29 11.77
CA HIS A 42 8.42 -1.37 12.69
C HIS A 42 9.64 -2.13 12.19
N LEU A 43 9.75 -2.36 10.87
CA LEU A 43 10.91 -2.98 10.20
C LEU A 43 12.17 -2.10 10.31
N GLU A 44 12.02 -0.78 10.22
CA GLU A 44 13.11 0.19 10.37
C GLU A 44 13.69 0.18 11.80
N ARG A 45 12.84 -0.03 12.82
CA ARG A 45 13.28 -0.21 14.21
C ARG A 45 13.90 -1.60 14.47
N GLN A 46 13.43 -2.66 13.79
CA GLN A 46 14.01 -4.01 13.92
C GLN A 46 15.40 -4.13 13.30
N LYS A 47 15.69 -3.40 12.21
CA LYS A 47 17.00 -3.45 11.55
C LYS A 47 18.14 -2.71 12.27
N GLY A 48 17.84 -2.01 13.36
CA GLY A 48 18.86 -1.50 14.28
C GLY A 48 19.60 -0.26 13.75
N GLY A 49 19.65 0.78 14.58
CA GLY A 49 20.33 2.05 14.31
C GLY A 49 21.86 1.98 14.31
N ILE A 50 22.48 1.00 13.64
CA ILE A 50 23.93 0.86 13.54
C ILE A 50 24.30 0.56 12.09
N GLY A 51 24.78 1.58 11.36
CA GLY A 51 25.74 1.33 10.28
C GLY A 51 25.38 1.68 8.84
N LEU A 52 24.42 2.57 8.55
CA LEU A 52 24.25 3.09 7.18
C LEU A 52 25.20 4.27 6.90
N ARG A 53 26.51 4.00 6.84
CA ARG A 53 27.48 4.88 6.16
C ARG A 53 27.59 4.46 4.69
N GLY A 54 26.68 5.00 3.86
CA GLY A 54 26.77 5.11 2.39
C GLY A 54 25.90 4.12 1.58
N PRO A 55 25.56 4.41 0.31
CA PRO A 55 25.18 5.69 -0.30
C PRO A 55 23.64 5.89 -0.28
N GLY A 56 23.17 6.90 0.46
CA GLY A 56 21.97 7.68 0.15
C GLY A 56 20.57 7.07 0.32
N GLU A 57 20.23 5.98 -0.36
CA GLU A 57 18.85 5.48 -0.46
C GLU A 57 18.64 4.27 0.47
N THR A 58 17.74 4.38 1.45
CA THR A 58 17.37 3.24 2.28
C THR A 58 16.58 2.21 1.47
N GLN A 59 16.69 0.91 1.78
CA GLN A 59 15.85 -0.12 1.14
C GLN A 59 14.35 0.22 1.23
N LEU A 60 13.95 0.93 2.29
CA LEU A 60 12.59 1.43 2.51
C LEU A 60 12.20 2.55 1.54
N GLU A 61 13.11 3.47 1.20
CA GLU A 61 12.88 4.48 0.17
C GLU A 61 12.69 3.84 -1.20
N THR A 62 13.50 2.84 -1.56
CA THR A 62 13.37 2.12 -2.82
C THR A 62 12.01 1.43 -2.93
N ASP A 63 11.56 0.75 -1.87
CA ASP A 63 10.25 0.10 -1.83
C ASP A 63 9.10 1.11 -1.90
N ARG A 64 9.20 2.24 -1.19
CA ARG A 64 8.23 3.34 -1.25
C ARG A 64 8.09 3.89 -2.68
N ARG A 65 9.23 4.05 -3.36
CA ARG A 65 9.28 4.52 -4.75
C ARG A 65 8.60 3.52 -5.70
N LEU A 66 8.87 2.23 -5.58
CA LEU A 66 8.27 1.17 -6.39
C LEU A 66 6.75 1.08 -6.21
N ILE A 67 6.26 1.14 -4.96
CA ILE A 67 4.82 1.12 -4.69
C ILE A 67 4.14 2.38 -5.23
N GLY A 68 4.75 3.56 -5.02
CA GLY A 68 4.22 4.83 -5.55
C GLY A 68 4.11 4.83 -7.09
N GLN A 69 5.08 4.23 -7.78
CA GLN A 69 5.02 4.07 -9.24
C GLN A 69 3.90 3.12 -9.68
N ARG A 70 3.68 2.01 -8.96
CA ARG A 70 2.57 1.09 -9.24
C ARG A 70 1.21 1.78 -9.07
N ILE A 71 1.02 2.54 -7.99
CA ILE A 71 -0.22 3.30 -7.75
C ILE A 71 -0.44 4.33 -8.87
N LYS A 72 0.59 5.08 -9.28
CA LYS A 72 0.49 6.02 -10.41
C LYS A 72 0.10 5.33 -11.71
N ARG A 73 0.63 4.13 -11.98
CA ARG A 73 0.31 3.37 -13.18
C ARG A 73 -1.14 2.90 -13.19
N SER A 74 -1.64 2.37 -12.06
CA SER A 74 -3.02 1.93 -11.93
C SER A 74 -4.05 3.06 -11.98
N LYS A 75 -3.68 4.29 -11.60
CA LYS A 75 -4.55 5.47 -11.68
C LYS A 75 -4.66 6.10 -13.06
N LYS A 76 -3.74 5.78 -13.98
CA LYS A 76 -3.63 6.39 -15.31
C LYS A 76 -4.22 5.52 -16.43
N SER A 77 -4.62 4.29 -16.10
CA SER A 77 -5.34 3.37 -16.98
C SER A 77 -6.82 3.39 -16.66
#